data_AF-A0A7C7WL17-F1
#
_entry.id   AF-A0A7C7WL17-F1
#
_cell.length_a   1.000
_cell.length_b   1.000
_cell.length_c   1.000
_cell.angle_alpha   90.00
_cell.angle_beta   90.00
_cell.angle_gamma   90.00
#
_symmetry.space_group_name_H-M   'P 1'
#
loop_
_entity.id
_entity.type
_entity.pdbx_description
1 polymer ?
#
loop_
_entity_poly.entity_id
_entity_poly.type
_entity_poly.pdbx_seq_one_letter_code
_entity_poly.pdbx_strand_id
1 'polypeptide(L)'
;MLAFIVVFITQGLGHTLMVLVEQFFGSGYQYQAAFILGLIGALLLFIGMKNENEVPATWLGYFAGFCLWTGWIEFSFVFYAEYLNVEQILPDGRLNPYPEYLVMQSSIGVLMVSLLYFFFNRETKCNFFRWFQRNLKLSTGRPTAGYKRNYAAITAMETVYVIWFFYIVLLLLYEDAFVGDQHPLTYIFFFLNTVWALFLMFRLSKFWNVTRAIRYAIPTAIIAYSSYEIIGRWGLLVEFWVYPKEYLSELLMIFGAISLGILIAVITPEGEKQRLSEEQRQQD
;
A
#
# COMPACT_ATOMS: atom_id res chain seq x y z
N MET A 1 -6.97 -8.12 12.29
CA MET A 1 -7.98 -7.10 11.97
C MET A 1 -7.45 -5.69 12.15
N LEU A 2 -6.93 -5.30 13.33
CA LEU A 2 -6.37 -3.96 13.54
C LEU A 2 -5.31 -3.54 12.50
N ALA A 3 -4.38 -4.44 12.15
CA ALA A 3 -3.39 -4.16 11.11
C ALA A 3 -4.01 -3.87 9.73
N PHE A 4 -5.12 -4.52 9.37
CA PHE A 4 -5.84 -4.23 8.13
C PHE A 4 -6.46 -2.85 8.15
N ILE A 5 -7.11 -2.48 9.26
CA ILE A 5 -7.74 -1.16 9.41
C ILE A 5 -6.68 -0.06 9.30
N VAL A 6 -5.54 -0.22 9.98
CA VAL A 6 -4.43 0.74 9.90
C VAL A 6 -3.95 0.89 8.46
N VAL A 7 -3.67 -0.20 7.75
CA VAL A 7 -3.19 -0.12 6.36
C VAL A 7 -4.26 0.50 5.44
N PHE A 8 -5.51 0.06 5.56
CA PHE A 8 -6.61 0.54 4.72
C PHE A 8 -6.82 2.05 4.89
N ILE A 9 -6.83 2.54 6.13
CA ILE A 9 -6.93 3.98 6.40
C ILE A 9 -5.70 4.73 5.89
N THR A 10 -4.51 4.15 6.03
CA THR A 10 -3.26 4.80 5.55
C THR A 10 -3.30 5.03 4.03
N GLN A 11 -3.97 4.17 3.25
CA GLN A 11 -4.17 4.41 1.82
C GLN A 11 -4.97 5.70 1.59
N GLY A 12 -6.11 5.86 2.27
CA GLY A 12 -6.90 7.10 2.24
C GLY A 12 -6.11 8.33 2.69
N LEU A 13 -5.32 8.20 3.76
CA LEU A 13 -4.44 9.26 4.24
C LEU A 13 -3.37 9.66 3.22
N GLY A 14 -2.98 8.78 2.30
CA GLY A 14 -2.08 9.10 1.19
C GLY A 14 -2.66 10.19 0.29
N HIS A 15 -3.91 10.02 -0.15
CA HIS A 15 -4.61 11.04 -0.95
C HIS A 15 -4.74 12.36 -0.18
N THR A 16 -5.11 12.29 1.10
CA THR A 16 -5.17 13.48 1.96
C THR A 16 -3.82 14.17 2.05
N LEU A 17 -2.72 13.42 2.23
CA LEU A 17 -1.38 13.97 2.33
C LEU A 17 -0.97 14.71 1.05
N MET A 18 -1.29 14.17 -0.13
CA MET A 18 -1.03 14.87 -1.40
C MET A 18 -1.76 16.20 -1.48
N VAL A 19 -3.08 16.20 -1.23
CA VAL A 19 -3.89 17.43 -1.25
C VAL A 19 -3.38 18.45 -0.24
N LEU A 20 -2.99 18.00 0.95
CA LEU A 20 -2.44 18.89 1.97
C LEU A 20 -1.07 19.45 1.58
N VAL A 21 -0.19 18.66 0.97
CA VAL A 21 1.11 19.14 0.50
C VAL A 21 0.91 20.22 -0.56
N GLU A 22 0.03 20.00 -1.54
CA GLU A 22 -0.29 21.00 -2.56
C GLU A 22 -0.91 22.27 -1.95
N GLN A 23 -1.85 22.14 -1.02
CA GLN A 23 -2.56 23.27 -0.44
C GLN A 23 -1.73 24.09 0.57
N PHE A 24 -0.90 23.45 1.39
CA PHE A 24 -0.12 24.14 2.42
C PHE A 24 1.19 24.72 1.89
N PHE A 25 1.89 23.98 1.03
CA PHE A 25 3.22 24.36 0.56
C PHE A 25 3.19 25.07 -0.81
N GLY A 26 2.09 24.93 -1.55
CA GLY A 26 1.96 25.44 -2.92
C GLY A 26 2.94 24.75 -3.88
N SER A 27 2.84 25.11 -5.17
CA SER A 27 3.69 24.54 -6.22
C SER A 27 5.20 24.75 -6.00
N GLY A 28 5.59 25.76 -5.21
CA GLY A 28 7.00 26.08 -4.96
C GLY A 28 7.73 25.16 -3.97
N TYR A 29 7.01 24.50 -3.05
CA TYR A 29 7.61 23.70 -1.97
C TYR A 29 7.16 22.24 -1.93
N GLN A 30 6.20 21.83 -2.77
CA GLN A 30 5.68 20.46 -2.80
C GLN A 30 6.77 19.40 -3.00
N TYR A 31 7.74 19.66 -3.89
CA TYR A 31 8.82 18.72 -4.20
C TYR A 31 9.84 18.59 -3.07
N GLN A 32 10.11 19.68 -2.34
CA GLN A 32 10.98 19.68 -1.17
C GLN A 32 10.33 18.91 -0.03
N ALA A 33 9.03 19.10 0.19
CA ALA A 33 8.25 18.34 1.17
C ALA A 33 8.24 16.84 0.83
N ALA A 34 8.01 16.49 -0.44
CA ALA A 34 8.05 15.12 -0.94
C ALA A 34 9.44 14.46 -0.79
N PHE A 35 10.50 15.22 -1.07
CA PHE A 35 11.87 14.76 -0.88
C PHE A 35 12.18 14.47 0.60
N ILE A 36 11.78 15.37 1.51
CA ILE A 36 11.91 15.17 2.97
C ILE A 36 11.10 13.96 3.43
N LEU A 37 9.88 13.77 2.92
CA LEU A 37 9.04 12.62 3.23
C LEU A 37 9.72 11.30 2.84
N GLY A 38 10.32 11.23 1.66
CA GLY A 38 11.08 10.05 1.25
C GLY A 38 12.37 9.85 2.06
N LEU A 39 13.05 10.93 2.49
CA LEU A 39 14.18 10.83 3.42
C LEU A 39 13.76 10.25 4.77
N ILE A 40 12.61 10.66 5.31
CA ILE A 40 12.01 10.06 6.51
C ILE A 40 11.76 8.57 6.27
N GLY A 41 11.20 8.20 5.11
CA GLY A 41 11.01 6.81 4.72
C GLY A 41 12.32 6.01 4.69
N ALA A 42 13.38 6.56 4.11
CA ALA A 42 14.70 5.93 4.06
C ALA A 42 15.32 5.76 5.46
N LEU A 43 15.15 6.74 6.35
CA LEU A 43 15.62 6.67 7.73
C LEU A 43 14.84 5.62 8.54
N LEU A 44 13.51 5.58 8.41
CA LEU A 44 12.68 4.54 9.01
C LEU A 44 13.06 3.15 8.51
N LEU A 45 13.35 3.01 7.22
CA LEU A 45 13.83 1.75 6.65
C LEU A 45 15.13 1.32 7.31
N PHE A 46 16.12 2.22 7.38
CA PHE A 46 17.41 1.93 7.98
C PHE A 46 17.30 1.53 9.46
N ILE A 47 16.48 2.24 10.24
CA ILE A 47 16.21 1.90 11.65
C ILE A 47 15.53 0.53 11.73
N GLY A 48 14.51 0.28 10.91
CA GLY A 48 13.80 -0.99 10.87
C GLY A 48 14.69 -2.16 10.47
N MET A 49 15.64 -1.93 9.56
CA MET A 49 16.59 -2.94 9.09
C MET A 49 17.57 -3.38 10.16
N LYS A 50 17.86 -2.53 11.16
CA LYS A 50 18.72 -2.85 12.31
C LYS A 50 17.97 -3.48 13.48
N ASN A 51 16.65 -3.49 13.44
CA ASN A 51 15.84 -4.02 14.53
C ASN A 51 15.75 -5.54 14.45
N GLU A 52 16.11 -6.22 15.54
CA GLU A 52 16.06 -7.69 15.63
C GLU A 52 14.63 -8.20 15.87
N ASN A 53 13.75 -7.36 16.43
CA ASN A 53 12.38 -7.71 16.73
C ASN A 53 11.51 -7.67 15.45
N GLU A 54 10.85 -8.78 15.13
CA GLU A 54 10.13 -8.92 13.85
C GLU A 54 8.95 -7.96 13.71
N VAL A 55 8.20 -7.72 14.78
CA VAL A 55 6.98 -6.88 14.78
C VAL A 55 7.32 -5.41 14.51
N PRO A 56 8.19 -4.73 15.29
CA PRO A 56 8.54 -3.35 15.02
C PRO A 56 9.31 -3.20 13.69
N ALA A 57 10.17 -4.15 13.31
CA ALA A 57 10.81 -4.13 12.00
C ALA A 57 9.80 -4.16 10.85
N THR A 58 8.73 -4.97 10.97
CA THR A 58 7.66 -5.04 9.96
C THR A 58 6.89 -3.73 9.86
N TRP A 59 6.51 -3.11 10.99
CA TRP A 59 5.82 -1.82 10.98
C TRP A 59 6.69 -0.68 10.43
N LEU A 60 7.95 -0.61 10.85
CA LEU A 60 8.91 0.36 10.31
C LEU A 60 9.11 0.16 8.81
N GLY A 61 9.18 -1.09 8.34
CA GLY A 61 9.21 -1.42 6.92
C GLY A 61 7.97 -0.96 6.17
N TYR A 62 6.77 -1.17 6.72
CA TYR A 62 5.52 -0.71 6.11
C TYR A 62 5.48 0.81 5.96
N PHE A 63 5.71 1.56 7.05
CA PHE A 63 5.71 3.02 7.01
C PHE A 63 6.84 3.58 6.14
N ALA A 64 8.02 2.94 6.16
CA ALA A 64 9.10 3.29 5.24
C ALA A 64 8.66 3.14 3.77
N GLY A 65 8.06 1.99 3.41
CA GLY A 65 7.55 1.75 2.06
C GLY A 65 6.49 2.76 1.65
N PHE A 66 5.56 3.10 2.55
CA PHE A 66 4.53 4.10 2.31
C PHE A 66 5.09 5.52 2.11
N CYS A 67 6.02 5.96 2.96
CA CYS A 67 6.67 7.27 2.81
C CYS A 67 7.57 7.36 1.57
N LEU A 68 8.28 6.27 1.24
CA LEU A 68 9.09 6.19 0.01
C LEU A 68 8.20 6.23 -1.24
N TRP A 69 7.06 5.52 -1.22
CA TRP A 69 6.07 5.57 -2.28
C TRP A 69 5.56 6.99 -2.48
N THR A 70 4.91 7.54 -1.44
CA THR A 70 4.26 8.86 -1.52
C THR A 70 5.29 9.94 -1.82
N GLY A 71 6.44 9.95 -1.14
CA GLY A 71 7.44 11.01 -1.26
C GLY A 71 8.30 10.93 -2.52
N TRP A 72 8.97 9.81 -2.78
CA TRP A 72 9.93 9.72 -3.88
C TRP A 72 9.37 9.13 -5.16
N ILE A 73 8.43 8.18 -5.09
CA ILE A 73 7.92 7.54 -6.30
C ILE A 73 6.81 8.38 -6.93
N GLU A 74 5.75 8.68 -6.16
CA GLU A 74 4.55 9.37 -6.64
C GLU A 74 4.84 10.81 -7.06
N PHE A 75 5.44 11.63 -6.19
CA PHE A 75 5.80 13.01 -6.55
C PHE A 75 6.88 13.11 -7.65
N SER A 76 7.66 12.05 -7.91
CA SER A 76 8.53 12.06 -9.11
C SER A 76 7.70 12.00 -10.39
N PHE A 77 6.60 11.24 -10.41
CA PHE A 77 5.70 11.25 -11.56
C PHE A 77 4.99 12.59 -11.73
N VAL A 78 4.56 13.21 -10.63
CA VAL A 78 4.02 14.59 -10.64
C VAL A 78 5.05 15.57 -11.22
N PHE A 79 6.28 15.54 -10.69
CA PHE A 79 7.36 16.41 -11.14
C PHE A 79 7.62 16.28 -12.64
N TYR A 80 7.76 15.05 -13.15
CA TYR A 80 8.05 14.85 -14.57
C TYR A 80 6.86 15.15 -15.47
N ALA A 81 5.63 14.96 -15.01
CA ALA A 81 4.44 15.36 -15.74
C ALA A 81 4.39 16.88 -15.92
N GLU A 82 4.61 17.65 -14.86
CA GLU A 82 4.68 19.12 -14.92
C GLU A 82 5.89 19.61 -15.74
N TYR A 83 7.08 19.08 -15.46
CA TYR A 83 8.31 19.50 -16.12
C TYR A 83 8.29 19.28 -17.64
N LEU A 84 7.71 18.16 -18.08
CA LEU A 84 7.59 17.83 -19.51
C LEU A 84 6.33 18.40 -20.16
N ASN A 85 5.45 19.07 -19.40
CA ASN A 85 4.13 19.52 -19.84
C ASN A 85 3.35 18.38 -20.51
N VAL A 86 3.25 17.24 -19.83
CA VAL A 86 2.54 16.07 -20.33
C VAL A 86 1.05 16.40 -20.38
N GLU A 87 0.48 16.36 -21.57
CA GLU A 87 -0.94 16.60 -21.79
C GLU A 87 -1.55 15.43 -22.56
N GLN A 88 -2.80 15.11 -22.23
CA GLN A 88 -3.61 14.14 -22.95
C GLN A 88 -5.01 14.72 -23.15
N ILE A 89 -5.48 14.65 -24.39
CA ILE A 89 -6.86 14.99 -24.74
C ILE A 89 -7.69 13.71 -24.62
N LEU A 90 -8.66 13.73 -23.72
CA LEU A 90 -9.62 12.65 -23.52
C LEU A 90 -10.57 12.52 -24.73
N PRO A 91 -11.26 11.37 -24.92
CA PRO A 91 -12.20 11.18 -26.03
C PRO A 91 -13.32 12.22 -26.10
N ASP A 92 -13.64 12.86 -24.97
CA ASP A 92 -14.64 13.93 -24.85
C ASP A 92 -14.09 15.35 -25.19
N GLY A 93 -12.81 15.44 -25.58
CA GLY A 93 -12.14 16.68 -25.95
C GLY A 93 -11.62 17.51 -24.77
N ARG A 94 -11.77 17.04 -23.52
CA ARG A 94 -11.20 17.70 -22.34
C ARG A 94 -9.74 17.31 -22.14
N LEU A 95 -8.98 18.20 -21.49
CA LEU A 95 -7.64 17.86 -21.01
C LEU A 95 -7.73 16.95 -19.79
N ASN A 96 -6.87 15.94 -19.73
CA ASN A 96 -6.75 15.07 -18.57
C ASN A 96 -6.27 15.90 -17.35
N PRO A 97 -7.06 15.94 -16.26
CA PRO A 97 -6.69 16.71 -15.07
C PRO A 97 -5.53 16.10 -14.25
N TYR A 98 -5.14 14.84 -14.52
CA TYR A 98 -4.12 14.11 -13.76
C TYR A 98 -3.02 13.53 -14.69
N PRO A 99 -2.17 14.39 -15.29
CA PRO A 99 -1.14 13.96 -16.23
C PRO A 99 -0.04 13.07 -15.61
N GLU A 100 0.16 13.14 -14.29
CA GLU A 100 1.07 12.28 -13.54
C GLU A 100 0.76 10.79 -13.67
N TYR A 101 -0.51 10.43 -13.83
CA TYR A 101 -0.93 9.05 -14.00
C TYR A 101 -0.48 8.47 -15.35
N LEU A 102 -0.33 9.30 -16.38
CA LEU A 102 0.20 8.87 -17.68
C LEU A 102 1.69 8.54 -17.58
N VAL A 103 2.44 9.39 -16.88
CA VAL A 103 3.87 9.13 -16.61
C VAL A 103 4.00 7.87 -15.74
N MET A 104 3.12 7.67 -14.76
CA MET A 104 3.10 6.47 -13.94
C MET A 104 2.80 5.21 -14.78
N GLN A 105 1.82 5.24 -15.69
CA GLN A 105 1.52 4.13 -16.62
C GLN A 105 2.76 3.72 -17.43
N SER A 106 3.62 4.66 -17.83
CA SER A 106 4.86 4.37 -18.58
C SER A 106 5.83 3.44 -17.81
N SER A 107 5.70 3.36 -16.49
CA SER A 107 6.54 2.55 -15.62
C SER A 107 6.19 1.04 -15.65
N ILE A 108 5.12 0.64 -16.36
CA ILE A 108 4.67 -0.76 -16.46
C ILE A 108 5.77 -1.72 -16.91
N GLY A 109 6.61 -1.33 -17.87
CA GLY A 109 7.71 -2.17 -18.35
C GLY A 109 8.74 -2.44 -17.24
N VAL A 110 9.10 -1.40 -16.48
CA VAL A 110 10.05 -1.50 -15.36
C VAL A 110 9.46 -2.35 -14.23
N LEU A 111 8.18 -2.15 -13.93
CA LEU A 111 7.44 -2.95 -12.96
C LEU A 111 7.46 -4.43 -13.35
N MET A 112 7.13 -4.77 -14.60
CA MET A 112 7.04 -6.17 -15.03
C MET A 112 8.40 -6.86 -15.03
N VAL A 113 9.47 -6.20 -15.49
CA VAL A 113 10.82 -6.78 -15.47
C VAL A 113 11.30 -7.03 -14.04
N SER A 114 11.08 -6.07 -13.14
CA SER A 114 11.49 -6.21 -11.73
C SER A 114 10.63 -7.22 -10.96
N LEU A 115 9.32 -7.32 -11.26
CA LEU A 115 8.46 -8.37 -10.73
C LEU A 115 8.92 -9.77 -11.16
N LEU A 116 9.37 -9.95 -12.40
CA LEU A 116 9.92 -11.24 -12.85
C LEU A 116 11.16 -11.62 -12.03
N TYR A 117 12.03 -10.67 -11.71
CA TYR A 117 13.17 -10.92 -10.81
C TYR A 117 12.69 -11.44 -9.45
N PHE A 118 11.70 -10.79 -8.81
CA PHE A 118 11.17 -11.26 -7.53
C PHE A 118 10.40 -12.58 -7.63
N PHE A 119 9.70 -12.79 -8.75
CA PHE A 119 8.93 -13.99 -9.02
C PHE A 119 9.84 -15.20 -9.19
N PHE A 120 11.01 -15.06 -9.82
CA PHE A 120 11.97 -16.16 -10.00
C PHE A 120 13.03 -16.23 -8.89
N ASN A 121 13.01 -15.31 -7.92
CA ASN A 121 13.95 -15.34 -6.80
C ASN A 121 13.65 -16.54 -5.90
N ARG A 122 14.61 -17.47 -5.77
CA ARG A 122 14.50 -18.65 -4.88
C ARG A 122 14.34 -18.30 -3.39
N GLU A 123 14.76 -17.10 -3.00
CA GLU A 123 14.63 -16.59 -1.64
C GLU A 123 13.24 -16.01 -1.36
N THR A 124 12.38 -15.85 -2.39
CA THR A 124 11.04 -15.30 -2.21
C THR A 124 10.20 -16.16 -1.27
N LYS A 125 9.59 -15.51 -0.29
CA LYS A 125 8.64 -16.13 0.66
C LYS A 125 7.23 -15.59 0.50
N CYS A 126 7.00 -14.73 -0.50
CA CYS A 126 5.66 -14.30 -0.87
C CYS A 126 4.82 -15.53 -1.21
N ASN A 127 3.71 -15.73 -0.48
CA ASN A 127 2.86 -16.90 -0.68
C ASN A 127 2.24 -16.94 -2.07
N PHE A 128 1.97 -15.78 -2.66
CA PHE A 128 1.44 -15.65 -4.02
C PHE A 128 2.45 -16.17 -5.05
N PHE A 129 3.69 -15.67 -5.05
CA PHE A 129 4.73 -16.15 -5.98
C PHE A 129 5.03 -17.63 -5.77
N ARG A 130 5.12 -18.11 -4.52
CA ARG A 130 5.35 -19.53 -4.25
C ARG A 130 4.21 -20.43 -4.69
N TRP A 131 2.96 -19.96 -4.63
CA TRP A 131 1.81 -20.69 -5.15
C TRP A 131 1.95 -20.89 -6.66
N PHE A 132 2.25 -19.82 -7.41
CA PHE A 132 2.48 -19.91 -8.85
C PHE A 132 3.72 -20.75 -9.21
N GLN A 133 4.85 -20.55 -8.54
CA GLN A 133 6.07 -21.36 -8.76
C GLN A 133 5.81 -22.86 -8.57
N ARG A 134 5.01 -23.24 -7.57
CA ARG A 134 4.64 -24.64 -7.30
C ARG A 134 3.67 -25.19 -8.33
N ASN A 135 2.64 -24.43 -8.67
CA ASN A 135 1.58 -24.88 -9.59
C ASN A 135 2.05 -24.92 -11.05
N LEU A 136 2.92 -23.98 -11.46
CA LEU A 136 3.48 -23.91 -12.81
C LEU A 136 4.83 -24.62 -12.96
N LYS A 137 5.36 -25.23 -11.88
CA LYS A 137 6.70 -25.87 -11.84
C LYS A 137 7.86 -24.94 -12.24
N LEU A 138 7.72 -23.64 -11.96
CA LEU A 138 8.71 -22.59 -12.29
C LEU A 138 9.72 -22.32 -11.15
N SER A 139 9.93 -23.28 -10.26
CA SER A 139 10.83 -23.12 -9.12
C SER A 139 12.30 -23.13 -9.55
N THR A 140 13.03 -22.05 -9.28
CA THR A 140 14.44 -21.85 -9.67
C THR A 140 15.47 -22.48 -8.72
N GLY A 141 15.01 -23.18 -7.68
CA GLY A 141 15.87 -23.95 -6.77
C GLY A 141 15.43 -23.88 -5.33
N ARG A 142 16.26 -24.44 -4.43
CA ARG A 142 16.01 -24.36 -2.98
C ARG A 142 16.55 -23.03 -2.43
N PRO A 143 15.87 -22.42 -1.44
CA PRO A 143 16.37 -21.25 -0.72
C PRO A 143 17.71 -21.53 -0.05
N THR A 144 18.53 -20.49 0.11
CA THR A 144 19.84 -20.59 0.75
C THR A 144 19.68 -20.90 2.25
N ALA A 145 20.37 -21.93 2.73
CA ALA A 145 20.32 -22.33 4.13
C ALA A 145 20.93 -21.24 5.03
N GLY A 146 20.26 -20.89 6.13
CA GLY A 146 20.77 -19.92 7.11
C GLY A 146 20.68 -18.45 6.71
N TYR A 147 20.07 -18.11 5.56
CA TYR A 147 19.90 -16.71 5.16
C TYR A 147 18.98 -15.96 6.14
N LYS A 148 19.58 -15.03 6.90
CA LYS A 148 18.85 -14.16 7.84
C LYS A 148 18.05 -13.12 7.07
N ARG A 149 16.79 -12.97 7.43
CA ARG A 149 15.84 -12.09 6.73
C ARG A 149 15.87 -10.71 7.34
N ASN A 150 15.76 -9.71 6.47
CA ASN A 150 15.47 -8.35 6.89
C ASN A 150 13.97 -8.07 6.73
N TYR A 151 13.23 -8.15 7.84
CA TYR A 151 11.77 -7.99 7.82
C TYR A 151 11.34 -6.59 7.38
N ALA A 152 12.07 -5.55 7.78
CA ALA A 152 11.79 -4.18 7.37
C ALA A 152 11.97 -3.98 5.86
N ALA A 153 13.11 -4.41 5.31
CA ALA A 153 13.39 -4.29 3.88
C ALA A 153 12.38 -5.08 3.02
N ILE A 154 12.05 -6.30 3.44
CA ILE A 154 11.05 -7.11 2.74
C ILE A 154 9.68 -6.43 2.78
N THR A 155 9.25 -5.93 3.94
CA THR A 155 7.93 -5.32 4.09
C THR A 155 7.82 -4.00 3.33
N ALA A 156 8.86 -3.18 3.34
CA ALA A 156 8.91 -1.95 2.55
C ALA A 156 8.78 -2.24 1.05
N MET A 157 9.54 -3.22 0.55
CA MET A 157 9.47 -3.65 -0.85
C MET A 157 8.11 -4.26 -1.20
N GLU A 158 7.56 -5.13 -0.35
CA GLU A 158 6.21 -5.67 -0.53
C GLU A 158 5.16 -4.56 -0.59
N THR A 159 5.28 -3.54 0.25
CA THR A 159 4.36 -2.39 0.26
C THR A 159 4.45 -1.61 -1.04
N VAL A 160 5.65 -1.18 -1.45
CA VAL A 160 5.87 -0.43 -2.69
C VAL A 160 5.36 -1.20 -3.91
N TYR A 161 5.72 -2.48 -4.05
CA TYR A 161 5.35 -3.25 -5.24
C TYR A 161 3.87 -3.59 -5.32
N VAL A 162 3.21 -3.82 -4.18
CA VAL A 162 1.78 -4.10 -4.18
C VAL A 162 1.00 -2.83 -4.51
N ILE A 163 1.37 -1.68 -3.93
CA ILE A 163 0.76 -0.39 -4.30
C ILE A 163 0.97 -0.16 -5.80
N TRP A 164 2.23 -0.22 -6.27
CA TRP A 164 2.56 0.01 -7.68
C TRP A 164 1.78 -0.89 -8.64
N PHE A 165 1.72 -2.19 -8.34
CA PHE A 165 1.01 -3.14 -9.17
C PHE A 165 -0.50 -2.83 -9.26
N PHE A 166 -1.16 -2.61 -8.13
CA PHE A 166 -2.59 -2.30 -8.13
C PHE A 166 -2.89 -0.93 -8.73
N TYR A 167 -2.00 0.05 -8.55
CA TYR A 167 -2.12 1.37 -9.18
C TYR A 167 -2.11 1.24 -10.71
N ILE A 168 -1.13 0.52 -11.27
CA ILE A 168 -1.06 0.30 -12.72
C ILE A 168 -2.28 -0.47 -13.23
N VAL A 169 -2.74 -1.49 -12.51
CA VAL A 169 -3.96 -2.22 -12.89
C VAL A 169 -5.17 -1.29 -12.95
N LEU A 170 -5.36 -0.44 -11.94
CA LEU A 170 -6.48 0.52 -11.91
C LEU A 170 -6.36 1.55 -13.03
N LEU A 171 -5.17 2.11 -13.27
CA LEU A 171 -4.95 3.05 -14.36
C LEU A 171 -5.23 2.43 -15.74
N LEU A 172 -4.90 1.16 -15.95
CA LEU A 172 -5.25 0.45 -17.19
C LEU A 172 -6.75 0.19 -17.33
N LEU A 173 -7.46 -0.04 -16.23
CA LEU A 173 -8.91 -0.22 -16.24
C LEU A 173 -9.64 1.10 -16.51
N TYR A 174 -9.12 2.23 -16.01
CA TYR A 174 -9.74 3.54 -16.17
C TYR A 174 -9.44 4.21 -17.52
N GLU A 175 -8.40 3.77 -18.21
CA GLU A 175 -8.03 4.33 -19.50
C GLU A 175 -9.00 3.86 -20.60
N ASP A 176 -9.75 4.79 -21.18
CA ASP A 176 -10.72 4.52 -22.26
C ASP A 176 -10.05 3.95 -23.53
N ALA A 177 -8.78 4.26 -23.76
CA ALA A 177 -8.02 3.71 -24.88
C ALA A 177 -7.77 2.19 -24.74
N PHE A 178 -7.82 1.65 -23.52
CA PHE A 178 -7.60 0.22 -23.26
C PHE A 178 -8.89 -0.50 -22.86
N VAL A 179 -9.55 -0.03 -21.79
CA VAL A 179 -10.70 -0.70 -21.18
C VAL A 179 -11.83 0.29 -20.96
N GLY A 180 -11.62 1.31 -20.12
CA GLY A 180 -12.64 2.27 -19.70
C GLY A 180 -13.32 1.90 -18.38
N ASP A 181 -13.68 2.90 -17.59
CA ASP A 181 -14.22 2.75 -16.24
C ASP A 181 -15.61 2.08 -16.21
N GLN A 182 -16.43 2.26 -17.26
CA GLN A 182 -17.75 1.64 -17.43
C GLN A 182 -17.73 0.36 -18.29
N HIS A 183 -16.56 -0.19 -18.58
CA HIS A 183 -16.45 -1.39 -19.42
C HIS A 183 -16.77 -2.67 -18.63
N PRO A 184 -17.36 -3.72 -19.27
CA PRO A 184 -17.62 -5.02 -18.63
C PRO A 184 -16.43 -5.62 -17.87
N LEU A 185 -15.21 -5.43 -18.39
CA LEU A 185 -13.99 -5.91 -17.74
C LEU A 185 -13.74 -5.24 -16.39
N THR A 186 -14.03 -3.94 -16.26
CA THR A 186 -13.88 -3.19 -15.01
C THR A 186 -14.88 -3.68 -13.97
N TYR A 187 -16.13 -3.97 -14.35
CA TYR A 187 -17.11 -4.59 -13.45
C TYR A 187 -16.71 -6.00 -13.02
N ILE A 188 -16.21 -6.82 -13.94
CA ILE A 188 -15.73 -8.18 -13.64
C ILE A 188 -14.56 -8.12 -12.67
N PHE A 189 -13.59 -7.23 -12.93
CA PHE A 189 -12.45 -7.01 -12.05
C PHE A 189 -12.94 -6.57 -10.66
N PHE A 190 -13.83 -5.56 -10.59
CA PHE A 190 -14.40 -5.09 -9.33
C PHE A 190 -15.04 -6.22 -8.52
N PHE A 191 -15.88 -7.06 -9.15
CA PHE A 191 -16.58 -8.14 -8.45
C PHE A 191 -15.59 -9.20 -7.95
N LEU A 192 -14.68 -9.67 -8.81
CA LEU A 192 -13.67 -10.67 -8.44
C LEU A 192 -12.73 -10.14 -7.36
N ASN A 193 -12.27 -8.90 -7.50
CA ASN A 193 -11.39 -8.23 -6.55
C ASN A 193 -12.07 -8.06 -5.18
N THR A 194 -13.35 -7.68 -5.16
CA THR A 194 -14.13 -7.53 -3.93
C THR A 194 -14.37 -8.87 -3.24
N VAL A 195 -14.81 -9.90 -3.96
CA VAL A 195 -14.98 -11.26 -3.41
C VAL A 195 -13.66 -11.78 -2.85
N TRP A 196 -12.56 -11.54 -3.57
CA TRP A 196 -11.23 -11.92 -3.11
C TRP A 196 -10.80 -11.14 -1.86
N ALA A 197 -11.02 -9.82 -1.81
CA ALA A 197 -10.73 -9.00 -0.63
C ALA A 197 -11.49 -9.51 0.61
N LEU A 198 -12.78 -9.81 0.48
CA LEU A 198 -13.60 -10.38 1.55
C LEU A 198 -13.05 -11.73 2.03
N PHE A 199 -12.65 -12.60 1.09
CA PHE A 199 -12.04 -13.88 1.41
C PHE A 199 -10.70 -13.74 2.16
N LEU A 200 -9.84 -12.82 1.71
CA LEU A 200 -8.57 -12.52 2.37
C LEU A 200 -8.79 -11.94 3.77
N MET A 201 -9.75 -11.02 3.95
CA MET A 201 -10.11 -10.48 5.27
C MET A 201 -10.61 -11.58 6.22
N PHE A 202 -11.49 -12.46 5.74
CA PHE A 202 -11.95 -13.62 6.51
C PHE A 202 -10.78 -14.54 6.90
N ARG A 203 -9.80 -14.74 6.00
CA ARG A 203 -8.61 -15.54 6.34
C ARG A 203 -7.70 -14.83 7.33
N LEU A 204 -7.54 -13.51 7.21
CA LEU A 204 -6.72 -12.68 8.09
C LEU A 204 -7.24 -12.69 9.53
N SER A 205 -8.57 -12.79 9.75
CA SER A 205 -9.15 -12.83 11.10
C SER A 205 -8.75 -14.08 11.89
N LYS A 206 -8.35 -15.15 11.18
CA LYS A 206 -7.91 -16.41 11.76
C LYS A 206 -6.41 -16.46 12.11
N PHE A 207 -5.64 -15.42 11.78
CA PHE A 207 -4.21 -15.40 12.09
C PHE A 207 -3.94 -14.95 13.52
N TRP A 208 -3.31 -15.85 14.30
CA TRP A 208 -2.88 -15.60 15.67
C TRP A 208 -1.51 -14.92 15.78
N ASN A 209 -0.67 -15.01 14.74
CA ASN A 209 0.68 -14.46 14.76
C ASN A 209 0.68 -13.03 14.22
N VAL A 210 1.04 -12.06 15.05
CA VAL A 210 0.98 -10.62 14.74
C VAL A 210 1.82 -10.26 13.51
N THR A 211 3.09 -10.67 13.44
CA THR A 211 3.98 -10.38 12.31
C THR A 211 3.42 -10.89 10.98
N ARG A 212 2.92 -12.13 10.97
CA ARG A 212 2.29 -12.74 9.78
C ARG A 212 0.99 -12.03 9.43
N ALA A 213 0.21 -11.63 10.42
CA ALA A 213 -1.03 -10.89 10.21
C ALA A 213 -0.77 -9.51 9.60
N ILE A 214 0.27 -8.77 10.03
CA ILE A 214 0.61 -7.45 9.46
C ILE A 214 0.99 -7.58 7.99
N ARG A 215 1.95 -8.46 7.67
CA ARG A 215 2.40 -8.65 6.28
C ARG A 215 1.30 -9.17 5.36
N TYR A 216 0.36 -9.94 5.88
CA TYR A 216 -0.81 -10.37 5.12
C TYR A 216 -1.88 -9.27 5.00
N ALA A 217 -1.99 -8.40 6.00
CA ALA A 217 -2.92 -7.29 6.00
C ALA A 217 -2.56 -6.24 4.93
N ILE A 218 -1.27 -6.02 4.66
CA ILE A 218 -0.82 -5.04 3.66
C ILE A 218 -1.46 -5.27 2.28
N PRO A 219 -1.24 -6.42 1.60
CA PRO A 219 -1.87 -6.66 0.31
C PRO A 219 -3.39 -6.81 0.43
N THR A 220 -3.90 -7.34 1.53
CA THR A 220 -5.36 -7.46 1.74
C THR A 220 -6.05 -6.10 1.74
N ALA A 221 -5.45 -5.11 2.40
CA ALA A 221 -5.96 -3.74 2.48
C ALA A 221 -5.85 -3.03 1.13
N ILE A 222 -4.73 -3.17 0.41
CA ILE A 222 -4.57 -2.57 -0.91
C ILE A 222 -5.58 -3.14 -1.91
N ILE A 223 -5.77 -4.46 -1.94
CA ILE A 223 -6.80 -5.13 -2.76
C ILE A 223 -8.19 -4.59 -2.41
N ALA A 224 -8.53 -4.51 -1.12
CA ALA A 224 -9.81 -3.95 -0.69
C ALA A 224 -9.97 -2.48 -1.10
N TYR A 225 -8.89 -1.70 -1.03
CA TYR A 225 -8.88 -0.29 -1.38
C TYR A 225 -9.06 -0.08 -2.89
N SER A 226 -8.52 -0.96 -3.74
CA SER A 226 -8.80 -0.93 -5.18
C SER A 226 -10.30 -1.05 -5.50
N SER A 227 -11.04 -1.86 -4.75
CA SER A 227 -12.50 -1.90 -4.89
C SER A 227 -13.15 -0.60 -4.43
N TYR A 228 -12.64 0.01 -3.34
CA TYR A 228 -13.12 1.30 -2.84
C TYR A 228 -12.89 2.42 -3.87
N GLU A 229 -11.73 2.48 -4.52
CA GLU A 229 -11.45 3.48 -5.57
C GLU A 229 -12.36 3.32 -6.79
N ILE A 230 -12.66 2.09 -7.23
CA ILE A 230 -13.57 1.90 -8.37
C ILE A 230 -14.97 2.44 -8.05
N ILE A 231 -15.44 2.22 -6.82
CA ILE A 231 -16.74 2.75 -6.36
C ILE A 231 -16.70 4.29 -6.30
N GLY A 232 -15.62 4.87 -5.80
CA GLY A 232 -15.39 6.31 -5.78
C GLY A 232 -15.38 6.91 -7.19
N ARG A 233 -14.71 6.25 -8.13
CA ARG A 233 -14.66 6.65 -9.54
C ARG A 233 -16.03 6.65 -10.23
N TRP A 234 -16.92 5.73 -9.88
CA TRP A 234 -18.30 5.71 -10.36
C TRP A 234 -19.21 6.75 -9.67
N GLY A 235 -18.68 7.54 -8.74
CA GLY A 235 -19.44 8.57 -8.02
C GLY A 235 -20.45 8.01 -7.01
N LEU A 236 -20.31 6.74 -6.61
CA LEU A 236 -21.23 6.09 -5.65
C LEU A 236 -20.87 6.42 -4.20
N LEU A 237 -19.63 6.83 -3.94
CA LEU A 237 -19.15 7.27 -2.63
C LEU A 237 -18.43 8.60 -2.78
N VAL A 238 -18.59 9.47 -1.78
CA VAL A 238 -17.77 10.68 -1.66
C VAL A 238 -16.44 10.27 -1.04
N GLU A 239 -15.35 10.47 -1.77
CA GLU A 239 -14.00 10.27 -1.26
C GLU A 239 -13.62 11.43 -0.32
N PHE A 240 -14.09 11.36 0.92
CA PHE A 240 -13.83 12.39 1.93
C PHE A 240 -12.33 12.63 2.20
N TRP A 241 -11.47 11.67 1.84
CA TRP A 241 -10.00 11.80 1.90
C TRP A 241 -9.46 12.94 1.01
N VAL A 242 -10.14 13.25 -0.09
CA VAL A 242 -9.73 14.27 -1.08
C VAL A 242 -10.18 15.68 -0.64
N TYR A 243 -11.10 15.78 0.31
CA TYR A 243 -11.67 17.04 0.80
C TYR A 243 -11.29 17.33 2.27
N PRO A 244 -9.98 17.51 2.58
CA PRO A 244 -9.54 17.65 3.96
C PRO A 244 -10.08 18.87 4.69
N LYS A 245 -10.45 19.92 3.97
CA LYS A 245 -11.05 21.14 4.55
C LYS A 245 -12.50 20.93 4.96
N GLU A 246 -13.25 20.11 4.23
CA GLU A 246 -14.66 19.85 4.51
C GLU A 246 -14.83 18.79 5.61
N TYR A 247 -13.92 17.81 5.67
CA TYR A 247 -13.97 16.69 6.62
C TYR A 247 -12.83 16.72 7.66
N LEU A 248 -12.41 17.92 8.08
CA LEU A 248 -11.28 18.09 8.99
C LEU A 248 -11.50 17.39 10.34
N SER A 249 -12.74 17.40 10.84
CA SER A 249 -13.07 16.83 12.15
C SER A 249 -12.96 15.31 12.17
N GLU A 250 -13.37 14.68 11.07
CA GLU A 250 -13.34 13.24 10.82
C GLU A 250 -11.89 12.77 10.66
N LEU A 251 -11.09 13.50 9.87
CA LEU A 251 -9.67 13.21 9.67
C LEU A 251 -8.86 13.31 10.98
N LEU A 252 -9.09 14.35 11.79
CA LEU A 252 -8.43 14.51 13.09
C LEU A 252 -8.81 13.40 14.06
N MET A 253 -10.08 12.97 14.07
CA MET A 253 -10.54 11.88 14.92
C MET A 253 -9.89 10.54 14.53
N ILE A 254 -9.82 10.25 13.23
CA ILE A 254 -9.17 9.05 12.70
C ILE A 254 -7.67 9.06 13.01
N PHE A 255 -6.99 10.18 12.77
CA PHE A 255 -5.56 10.32 13.06
C PHE A 255 -5.28 10.20 14.57
N GLY A 256 -6.13 10.79 15.40
CA GLY A 256 -6.09 10.67 16.85
C GLY A 256 -6.29 9.23 17.31
N ALA A 257 -7.26 8.50 16.74
CA ALA A 257 -7.52 7.10 17.07
C ALA A 257 -6.37 6.17 16.68
N ILE A 258 -5.73 6.39 15.53
CA ILE A 258 -4.55 5.63 15.10
C ILE A 258 -3.38 5.94 16.03
N SER A 259 -3.11 7.22 16.30
CA SER A 259 -2.01 7.65 17.18
C SER A 259 -2.18 7.08 18.59
N LEU A 260 -3.41 7.12 19.13
CA LEU A 260 -3.75 6.54 20.42
C LEU A 260 -3.60 5.02 20.40
N GLY A 261 -4.04 4.34 19.34
CA GLY A 261 -3.89 2.89 19.16
C GLY A 261 -2.42 2.47 19.11
N ILE A 262 -1.57 3.25 18.44
CA ILE A 262 -0.11 3.04 18.42
C ILE A 262 0.48 3.29 19.81
N LEU A 263 0.09 4.38 20.47
CA LEU A 263 0.58 4.73 21.81
C LEU A 263 0.21 3.65 22.85
N ILE A 264 -1.03 3.17 22.83
CA ILE A 264 -1.46 2.03 23.65
C ILE A 264 -0.63 0.79 23.30
N ALA A 265 -0.42 0.49 22.03
CA ALA A 265 0.38 -0.68 21.62
C ALA A 265 1.85 -0.59 22.03
N VAL A 266 2.44 0.62 22.09
CA VAL A 266 3.82 0.85 22.54
C VAL A 266 3.93 0.83 24.07
N ILE A 267 2.90 1.29 24.79
CA ILE A 267 2.87 1.32 26.25
C ILE A 267 2.48 -0.04 26.84
N THR A 268 1.67 -0.84 26.12
CA THR A 268 1.27 -2.18 26.58
C THR A 268 2.52 -3.07 26.62
N PRO A 269 2.98 -3.51 27.80
CA PRO A 269 4.23 -4.26 27.93
C PRO A 269 4.12 -5.61 27.21
N GLU A 270 5.17 -5.98 26.47
CA GLU A 270 5.32 -7.33 25.92
C GLU A 270 5.25 -8.35 27.07
N GLY A 271 4.13 -9.07 27.17
CA GLY A 271 3.92 -10.10 28.19
C GLY A 271 2.49 -10.18 28.73
N GLU A 272 1.71 -9.10 28.66
CA GLU A 272 0.36 -9.09 29.26
C GLU A 272 -0.63 -9.99 28.50
N LYS A 273 -0.51 -10.08 27.16
CA LYS A 273 -1.28 -11.06 26.36
C LYS A 273 -0.89 -12.51 26.63
N GLN A 274 0.38 -12.79 26.91
CA GLN A 274 0.81 -14.14 27.30
C GLN A 274 0.26 -14.48 28.69
N ARG A 275 0.37 -13.55 29.64
CA ARG A 275 -0.19 -13.71 30.99
C ARG A 275 -1.70 -13.94 30.98
N LEU A 276 -2.46 -13.15 30.20
CA LEU A 276 -3.91 -13.33 30.05
C LEU A 276 -4.29 -14.66 29.39
N SER A 277 -3.48 -15.14 28.43
CA SER A 277 -3.71 -16.45 27.79
C SER A 277 -3.35 -17.64 28.69
N GLU A 278 -2.39 -17.45 29.60
CA GLU A 278 -2.00 -18.43 30.61
C GLU A 278 -3.02 -18.46 31.76
N GLU A 279 -3.51 -17.29 32.20
CA GLU A 279 -4.58 -17.15 33.18
C GLU A 279 -5.89 -17.79 32.67
N GLN A 280 -6.24 -17.60 31.38
CA GLN A 280 -7.39 -18.27 30.76
C GLN A 280 -7.23 -19.79 30.65
N ARG A 281 -6.01 -20.31 30.40
CA ARG A 281 -5.74 -21.75 30.40
C ARG A 281 -5.74 -22.39 31.78
N GLN A 282 -5.61 -21.60 32.85
CA GLN A 282 -5.65 -22.08 34.22
C GLN A 282 -7.08 -22.07 34.81
N GLN A 283 -8.05 -21.49 34.10
CA GLN A 283 -9.46 -21.42 34.51
C GLN A 283 -10.36 -22.44 33.79
N ASP A 284 -9.86 -23.14 32.77
CA ASP A 284 -10.47 -24.31 32.11
C ASP A 284 -9.88 -25.61 32.67
#